data_AF-A0A2Z6ZXW1-F1
#
_entry.id   AF-A0A2Z6ZXW1-F1
#
_cell.length_a   1.000
_cell.length_b   1.000
_cell.length_c   1.000
_cell.angle_alpha   90.00
_cell.angle_beta   90.00
_cell.angle_gamma   90.00
#
_symmetry.space_group_name_H-M   'P 1'
#
loop_
_entity.id
_entity.type
_entity.pdbx_description
1 polymer ?
#
loop_
_entity_poly.entity_id
_entity_poly.type
_entity_poly.pdbx_seq_one_letter_code
_entity_poly.pdbx_strand_id
1 'polypeptide(L)'
;GLQSFDGEILHSTQYKNGKKFKDKSVLVVGSGNSGMEISFDLANSAAKTSIVVRSPIHVIPRSMASMGLTLLKYLSLDWVDSLLIIMSKIVYGDLRKYGIERPKEGPFAMKDKYGKYPVIDVGTYRKIKTGEIQVGR
;
A
#
# COMPACT_ATOMS: atom_id res chain seq x y z
N GLY A 1 -12.06 4.30 -23.62
CA GLY A 1 -11.20 4.25 -22.43
C GLY A 1 -11.74 3.20 -21.48
N LEU A 2 -12.42 3.61 -20.41
CA LEU A 2 -13.09 2.69 -19.49
C LEU A 2 -14.37 2.08 -20.11
N GLN A 3 -15.12 2.87 -20.87
CA GLN A 3 -16.37 2.46 -21.53
C GLN A 3 -16.18 1.40 -22.63
N SER A 4 -14.94 1.18 -23.06
CA SER A 4 -14.55 0.21 -24.10
C SER A 4 -13.80 -0.98 -23.51
N PHE A 5 -13.79 -1.13 -22.18
CA PHE A 5 -13.16 -2.27 -21.52
C PHE A 5 -14.19 -3.38 -21.33
N ASP A 6 -13.97 -4.51 -22.00
CA ASP A 6 -14.89 -5.65 -21.98
C ASP A 6 -14.76 -6.52 -20.72
N GLY A 7 -13.82 -6.20 -19.84
CA GLY A 7 -13.61 -6.93 -18.59
C GLY A 7 -14.50 -6.44 -17.44
N GLU A 8 -14.56 -7.22 -16.36
CA GLU A 8 -15.30 -6.86 -15.16
C GLU A 8 -14.65 -5.68 -14.44
N ILE A 9 -15.44 -4.66 -14.09
CA ILE A 9 -15.02 -3.50 -13.32
C ILE A 9 -15.76 -3.52 -11.98
N LEU A 10 -15.00 -3.42 -10.88
CA LEU A 10 -15.55 -3.40 -9.53
C LEU A 10 -14.91 -2.28 -8.73
N HIS A 11 -15.74 -1.56 -7.97
CA HIS A 11 -15.22 -0.71 -6.90
C HIS A 11 -14.81 -1.57 -5.70
N SER A 12 -13.87 -1.09 -4.89
CA SER A 12 -13.36 -1.82 -3.71
C SER A 12 -14.47 -2.22 -2.73
N THR A 13 -15.54 -1.44 -2.63
CA THR A 13 -16.72 -1.72 -1.78
C THR A 13 -17.53 -2.94 -2.25
N GLN A 14 -17.40 -3.33 -3.52
CA GLN A 14 -18.05 -4.50 -4.09
C GLN A 14 -17.18 -5.77 -3.99
N TYR A 15 -15.88 -5.59 -3.73
CA TYR A 15 -14.95 -6.71 -3.55
C TYR A 15 -15.30 -7.50 -2.28
N LYS A 16 -15.23 -8.84 -2.38
CA LYS A 16 -15.51 -9.75 -1.27
C LYS A 16 -14.35 -10.67 -0.93
N ASN A 17 -13.74 -11.28 -1.94
CA ASN A 17 -12.52 -12.09 -1.82
C ASN A 17 -11.92 -12.37 -3.21
N GLY A 18 -10.68 -12.83 -3.22
CA GLY A 18 -9.90 -13.11 -4.43
C GLY A 18 -10.27 -14.39 -5.17
N LYS A 19 -11.06 -15.31 -4.57
CA LYS A 19 -11.32 -16.64 -5.15
C LYS A 19 -11.97 -16.57 -6.54
N LYS A 20 -12.86 -15.59 -6.76
CA LYS A 20 -13.52 -15.35 -8.07
C LYS A 20 -12.53 -15.00 -9.19
N PHE A 21 -11.33 -14.56 -8.84
CA PHE A 21 -10.32 -14.05 -9.75
C PHE A 21 -9.13 -14.99 -9.92
N LYS A 22 -9.21 -16.22 -9.38
CA LYS A 22 -8.18 -17.24 -9.59
C LYS A 22 -7.84 -17.37 -11.07
N ASP A 23 -6.54 -17.38 -11.38
CA ASP A 23 -5.96 -17.47 -12.72
C ASP A 23 -6.31 -16.30 -13.69
N LYS A 24 -7.07 -15.29 -13.23
CA LYS A 24 -7.41 -14.10 -14.02
C LYS A 24 -6.33 -13.02 -13.88
N SER A 25 -6.21 -12.18 -14.91
CA SER A 25 -5.43 -10.94 -14.84
C SER A 25 -6.27 -9.84 -14.18
N VAL A 26 -5.78 -9.28 -13.09
CA VAL A 26 -6.49 -8.24 -12.32
C VAL A 26 -5.60 -7.03 -12.11
N LEU A 27 -6.10 -5.86 -12.50
CA LEU A 27 -5.48 -4.57 -12.23
C LEU A 27 -6.21 -3.85 -11.09
N VAL A 28 -5.52 -3.60 -10.00
CA VAL A 28 -6.01 -2.78 -8.89
C VAL A 28 -5.61 -1.33 -9.10
N VAL A 29 -6.60 -0.46 -9.26
CA VAL A 29 -6.37 0.97 -9.47
C VAL A 29 -6.48 1.70 -8.13
N GLY A 30 -5.34 2.04 -7.54
CA GLY A 30 -5.26 2.79 -6.29
C GLY A 30 -4.42 2.08 -5.24
N SER A 31 -3.55 2.85 -4.57
CA SER A 31 -2.52 2.36 -3.66
C SER A 31 -2.77 2.72 -2.19
N GLY A 32 -4.04 2.95 -1.82
CA GLY A 32 -4.45 3.10 -0.42
C GLY A 32 -4.54 1.75 0.30
N ASN A 33 -4.93 1.77 1.58
CA ASN A 33 -5.04 0.55 2.39
C ASN A 33 -5.90 -0.54 1.72
N SER A 34 -7.11 -0.19 1.26
CA SER A 34 -7.99 -1.16 0.59
C SER A 34 -7.38 -1.72 -0.70
N GLY A 35 -6.71 -0.91 -1.51
CA GLY A 35 -6.08 -1.37 -2.74
C GLY A 35 -4.96 -2.37 -2.46
N MET A 36 -4.12 -2.07 -1.46
CA MET A 36 -3.01 -2.93 -1.06
C MET A 36 -3.46 -4.26 -0.43
N GLU A 37 -4.52 -4.24 0.37
CA GLU A 37 -5.14 -5.45 0.94
C GLU A 37 -5.81 -6.30 -0.14
N ILE A 38 -6.55 -5.68 -1.07
CA ILE A 38 -7.18 -6.38 -2.20
C ILE A 38 -6.11 -7.03 -3.08
N SER A 39 -5.03 -6.31 -3.42
CA SER A 39 -3.93 -6.88 -4.20
C SER A 39 -3.28 -8.08 -3.48
N PHE A 40 -3.15 -8.03 -2.15
CA PHE A 40 -2.64 -9.14 -1.36
C PHE A 40 -3.58 -10.36 -1.40
N ASP A 41 -4.88 -10.17 -1.22
CA ASP A 41 -5.87 -11.25 -1.25
C ASP A 41 -5.99 -11.89 -2.65
N LEU A 42 -5.95 -11.07 -3.70
CA LEU A 42 -5.89 -11.53 -5.10
C LEU A 42 -4.65 -12.40 -5.37
N ALA A 43 -3.47 -11.94 -4.96
CA ALA A 43 -2.24 -12.69 -5.14
C ALA A 43 -2.26 -14.02 -4.36
N ASN A 44 -2.77 -14.04 -3.13
CA ASN A 44 -2.95 -15.27 -2.36
C ASN A 44 -3.99 -16.22 -2.96
N SER A 45 -4.94 -15.69 -3.74
CA SER A 45 -5.94 -16.46 -4.48
C SER A 45 -5.48 -16.90 -5.87
N ALA A 46 -4.18 -16.79 -6.18
CA ALA A 46 -3.56 -17.12 -7.46
C ALA A 46 -4.08 -16.30 -8.66
N ALA A 47 -4.54 -15.06 -8.43
CA ALA A 47 -4.79 -14.11 -9.51
C ALA A 47 -3.47 -13.48 -9.98
N LYS A 48 -3.34 -13.24 -11.30
CA LYS A 48 -2.21 -12.49 -11.88
C LYS A 48 -2.41 -11.01 -11.58
N THR A 49 -1.84 -10.55 -10.47
CA THR A 49 -2.20 -9.28 -9.85
C THR A 49 -1.23 -8.16 -10.23
N SER A 50 -1.78 -7.01 -10.62
CA SER A 50 -1.04 -5.76 -10.79
C SER A 50 -1.71 -4.64 -10.00
N ILE A 51 -0.93 -3.68 -9.51
CA ILE A 51 -1.44 -2.50 -8.79
C ILE A 51 -0.85 -1.22 -9.37
N VAL A 52 -1.69 -0.19 -9.51
CA VAL A 52 -1.26 1.15 -9.95
C VAL A 52 -0.96 2.03 -8.75
N VAL A 53 0.27 2.51 -8.64
CA VAL A 53 0.73 3.43 -7.59
C VAL A 53 1.06 4.79 -8.21
N ARG A 54 0.08 5.71 -8.18
CA ARG A 54 0.19 7.03 -8.83
C ARG A 54 0.84 8.11 -7.99
N SER A 55 0.89 7.93 -6.67
CA SER A 55 1.39 8.93 -5.74
C SER A 55 2.30 8.28 -4.71
N PRO A 56 3.28 9.03 -4.17
CA PRO A 56 4.11 8.53 -3.09
C PRO A 56 3.27 8.11 -1.88
N ILE A 57 3.64 6.98 -1.26
CA ILE A 57 2.97 6.41 -0.09
C ILE A 57 3.98 5.96 0.95
N HIS A 58 3.61 6.06 2.22
CA HIS A 58 4.33 5.38 3.29
C HIS A 58 3.79 3.97 3.43
N VAL A 59 4.69 2.98 3.47
CA VAL A 59 4.37 1.58 3.78
C VAL A 59 5.03 1.26 5.11
N ILE A 60 4.21 0.86 6.10
CA ILE A 60 4.66 0.53 7.46
C ILE A 60 3.89 -0.69 7.99
N PRO A 61 4.49 -1.51 8.87
CA PRO A 61 3.76 -2.55 9.57
C PRO A 61 2.83 -1.94 10.64
N ARG A 62 1.78 -2.69 11.00
CA ARG A 62 0.80 -2.27 12.01
C ARG A 62 1.45 -1.95 13.37
N SER A 63 2.47 -2.70 13.77
CA SER A 63 3.21 -2.48 15.02
C SER A 63 3.89 -1.10 15.07
N MET A 64 4.47 -0.66 13.95
CA MET A 64 5.08 0.67 13.85
C MET A 64 4.04 1.78 13.91
N ALA A 65 2.89 1.60 13.25
CA ALA A 65 1.80 2.58 13.33
C ALA A 65 1.31 2.76 14.79
N SER A 66 1.07 1.65 15.50
CA SER A 66 0.67 1.67 16.92
C SER A 66 1.74 2.30 17.82
N MET A 67 3.01 2.01 17.57
CA MET A 67 4.13 2.61 18.29
C MET A 67 4.17 4.12 18.06
N GLY A 68 4.06 4.57 16.80
CA GLY A 68 4.04 5.98 16.45
C GLY A 68 2.91 6.74 17.16
N LEU A 69 1.69 6.20 17.14
CA LEU A 69 0.56 6.78 17.87
C LEU A 69 0.79 6.87 19.39
N THR A 70 1.53 5.91 19.95
CA THR A 70 1.89 5.93 21.38
C THR A 70 2.96 6.99 21.67
N LEU A 71 3.97 7.10 20.81
CA LEU A 71 5.06 8.07 20.96
C LEU A 71 4.58 9.51 20.78
N LEU A 72 3.55 9.75 19.96
CA LEU A 72 2.93 11.09 19.82
C LEU A 72 2.36 11.65 21.14
N LYS A 73 2.15 10.81 22.16
CA LYS A 73 1.75 11.26 23.50
C LYS A 73 2.90 11.88 24.30
N TYR A 74 4.14 11.60 23.90
CA TYR A 74 5.34 11.93 24.67
C TYR A 74 6.38 12.73 23.87
N LEU A 75 6.34 12.68 22.54
CA LEU A 75 7.29 13.30 21.61
C LEU A 75 6.56 14.18 20.58
N SER A 76 7.28 15.14 19.99
CA SER A 76 6.72 15.96 18.91
C SER A 76 6.51 15.15 17.63
N LEU A 77 5.60 15.63 16.77
CA LEU A 77 5.26 15.01 15.50
C LEU A 77 6.49 14.76 14.62
N ASP A 78 7.37 15.76 14.46
CA ASP A 78 8.56 15.66 13.61
C ASP A 78 9.54 14.55 14.06
N TRP A 79 9.71 14.37 15.38
CA TRP A 79 10.56 13.31 15.93
C TRP A 79 9.97 11.92 15.66
N VAL A 80 8.65 11.77 15.87
CA VAL A 80 7.96 10.50 15.62
C VAL A 80 8.00 10.14 14.13
N ASP A 81 7.71 11.11 13.26
CA ASP A 81 7.72 10.90 11.81
C ASP A 81 9.12 10.56 11.30
N SER A 82 10.15 11.26 11.78
CA SER A 82 11.54 10.96 11.43
C SER A 82 11.93 9.54 11.84
N LEU A 83 11.58 9.12 13.05
CA LEU A 83 11.81 7.77 13.54
C LEU A 83 11.10 6.72 12.66
N LEU A 84 9.82 6.94 12.33
CA LEU A 84 9.05 6.03 11.48
C LEU A 84 9.63 5.90 10.07
N ILE A 85 10.12 7.00 9.49
CA ILE A 85 10.79 6.97 8.19
C ILE A 85 12.07 6.13 8.25
N ILE A 86 12.90 6.32 9.28
CA ILE A 86 14.15 5.55 9.46
C ILE A 86 13.81 4.06 9.61
N MET A 87 12.88 3.72 10.49
CA MET A 87 12.43 2.34 10.69
C MET A 87 11.85 1.73 9.40
N SER A 88 11.04 2.48 8.64
CA SER A 88 10.49 2.01 7.36
C SER A 88 11.60 1.75 6.33
N LYS A 89 12.66 2.56 6.31
CA LYS A 89 13.84 2.31 5.46
C LYS A 89 14.58 1.04 5.87
N ILE A 90 14.69 0.75 7.15
CA ILE A 90 15.33 -0.48 7.67
C ILE A 90 14.50 -1.71 7.28
N VAL A 91 13.18 -1.66 7.48
CA VAL A 91 12.28 -2.80 7.23
C VAL A 91 12.10 -3.08 5.74
N TYR A 92 11.88 -2.04 4.93
CA TYR A 92 11.50 -2.18 3.53
C TYR A 92 12.63 -1.88 2.53
N GLY A 93 13.74 -1.29 2.97
CA GLY A 93 14.83 -0.89 2.08
C GLY A 93 14.43 0.21 1.10
N ASP A 94 14.97 0.19 -0.11
CA ASP A 94 14.52 1.07 -1.20
C ASP A 94 13.31 0.45 -1.92
N LEU A 95 12.17 1.12 -1.86
CA LEU A 95 10.93 0.72 -2.52
C LEU A 95 10.81 1.22 -3.97
N ARG A 96 11.68 2.18 -4.37
CA ARG A 96 11.64 2.79 -5.71
C ARG A 96 11.91 1.77 -6.82
N LYS A 97 12.73 0.75 -6.54
CA LYS A 97 12.98 -0.37 -7.46
C LYS A 97 11.72 -1.20 -7.79
N TYR A 98 10.67 -1.05 -6.99
CA TYR A 98 9.36 -1.65 -7.24
C TYR A 98 8.32 -0.60 -7.66
N GLY A 99 8.74 0.60 -8.09
CA GLY A 99 7.82 1.66 -8.51
C GLY A 99 7.12 2.43 -7.39
N ILE A 100 7.44 2.16 -6.12
CA ILE A 100 6.83 2.82 -4.96
C ILE A 100 7.76 3.90 -4.41
N GLU A 101 7.33 5.15 -4.51
CA GLU A 101 8.04 6.29 -3.94
C GLU A 101 7.55 6.59 -2.51
N ARG A 102 8.47 6.96 -1.62
CA ARG A 102 8.11 7.47 -0.29
C ARG A 102 7.91 8.99 -0.35
N PRO A 103 6.87 9.53 0.33
CA PRO A 103 6.72 10.98 0.49
C PRO A 103 7.90 11.60 1.23
N LYS A 104 8.14 12.90 1.00
CA LYS A 104 9.14 13.70 1.75
C LYS A 104 8.67 13.98 3.19
N GLU A 105 7.38 14.29 3.33
CA GLU A 105 6.72 14.50 4.63
C GLU A 105 6.46 13.14 5.31
N GLY A 106 6.46 13.10 6.63
CA GLY A 106 6.26 11.85 7.37
C GLY A 106 4.81 11.34 7.39
N PRO A 107 4.60 10.11 7.87
CA PRO A 107 3.29 9.46 7.80
C PRO A 107 2.19 10.18 8.58
N PHE A 108 2.49 10.80 9.73
CA PHE A 108 1.49 11.57 10.48
C PHE A 108 1.33 12.99 9.96
N ALA A 109 2.41 13.66 9.53
CA ALA A 109 2.32 14.95 8.85
C ALA A 109 1.42 14.87 7.61
N MET A 110 1.59 13.81 6.81
CA MET A 110 0.77 13.55 5.61
C MET A 110 -0.71 13.34 5.94
N LYS A 111 -0.99 12.66 7.06
CA LYS A 111 -2.36 12.47 7.56
C LYS A 111 -2.97 13.82 7.92
N ASP A 112 -2.28 14.64 8.72
CA ASP A 112 -2.84 15.88 9.24
C ASP A 112 -3.04 16.93 8.14
N LYS A 113 -2.12 16.99 7.16
CA LYS A 113 -2.15 18.00 6.09
C LYS A 113 -3.04 17.63 4.90
N TYR A 114 -3.09 16.35 4.54
CA TYR A 114 -3.75 15.90 3.29
C TYR A 114 -4.80 14.81 3.50
N GLY A 115 -5.03 14.35 4.75
CA GLY A 115 -5.88 13.19 5.02
C GLY A 115 -5.32 11.87 4.48
N LYS A 116 -4.03 11.82 4.13
CA LYS A 116 -3.38 10.66 3.52
C LYS A 116 -2.72 9.79 4.60
N TYR A 117 -3.36 8.68 4.92
CA TYR A 117 -2.85 7.72 5.88
C TYR A 117 -1.72 6.86 5.29
N PRO A 118 -0.76 6.42 6.12
CA PRO A 118 0.18 5.40 5.69
C PRO A 118 -0.55 4.09 5.36
N VAL A 119 0.00 3.34 4.41
CA VAL A 119 -0.42 1.99 4.09
C VAL A 119 0.12 1.04 5.16
N ILE A 120 -0.80 0.29 5.76
CA ILE A 120 -0.47 -0.79 6.69
C ILE A 120 -0.20 -2.05 5.89
N ASP A 121 1.06 -2.48 5.87
CA ASP A 121 1.45 -3.70 5.18
C ASP A 121 1.02 -4.95 5.97
N VAL A 122 0.20 -5.76 5.33
CA VAL A 122 -0.27 -7.07 5.84
C VAL A 122 0.45 -8.24 5.16
N GLY A 123 1.44 -7.97 4.31
CA GLY A 123 2.16 -8.96 3.52
C GLY A 123 2.24 -8.62 2.02
N THR A 124 1.59 -7.55 1.59
CA THR A 124 1.61 -7.04 0.21
C THR A 124 3.03 -6.73 -0.25
N TYR A 125 3.86 -6.13 0.61
CA TYR A 125 5.25 -5.84 0.27
C TYR A 125 6.02 -7.11 -0.13
N ARG A 126 5.85 -8.21 0.61
CA ARG A 126 6.54 -9.47 0.30
C ARG A 126 6.14 -9.99 -1.07
N LYS A 127 4.85 -9.91 -1.42
CA LYS A 127 4.32 -10.31 -2.74
C LYS A 127 4.82 -9.42 -3.88
N ILE A 128 5.00 -8.11 -3.62
CA ILE A 128 5.64 -7.20 -4.57
C ILE A 128 7.11 -7.58 -4.77
N LYS A 129 7.82 -7.85 -3.66
CA LYS A 129 9.24 -8.23 -3.69
C LYS A 129 9.49 -9.55 -4.44
N THR A 130 8.58 -10.52 -4.35
CA THR A 130 8.66 -11.80 -5.07
C THR A 130 8.16 -11.72 -6.52
N GLY A 131 7.59 -10.59 -6.94
CA GLY A 131 7.03 -10.39 -8.28
C GLY A 131 5.62 -10.98 -8.47
N GLU A 132 5.01 -11.52 -7.41
CA GLU A 132 3.62 -12.02 -7.42
C GLU A 132 2.59 -10.89 -7.58
N ILE A 133 2.96 -9.67 -7.18
CA ILE A 133 2.23 -8.44 -7.47
C ILE A 133 3.13 -7.52 -8.28
N GLN A 134 2.71 -7.17 -9.49
CA GLN A 134 3.41 -6.18 -10.32
C GLN A 134 2.95 -4.77 -9.98
N VAL A 135 3.87 -3.81 -9.94
CA VAL A 135 3.54 -2.40 -9.68
C VAL A 135 3.65 -1.61 -10.98
N GLY A 136 2.53 -1.02 -11.40
CA GLY A 136 2.44 -0.09 -12.52
C GLY A 136 2.33 1.37 -12.08
N ARG A 137 2.56 2.28 -13.02
CA ARG A 137 2.33 3.72 -12.88
C ARG A 137 1.12 4.18 -13.67
#